data_AF-A0A3N7F070-F1
#
_entry.id   AF-A0A3N7F070-F1
#
_cell.length_a   1.000
_cell.length_b   1.000
_cell.length_c   1.000
_cell.angle_alpha   90.00
_cell.angle_beta   90.00
_cell.angle_gamma   90.00
#
_symmetry.space_group_name_H-M   'P 1'
#
loop_
_entity.id
_entity.type
_entity.pdbx_description
1 polymer ?
#
loop_
_entity_poly.entity_id
_entity_poly.type
_entity_poly.pdbx_seq_one_letter_code
_entity_poly.pdbx_strand_id
1 'polypeptide(L)'
;MKTLENYIPMKTIYTFCLILCMASFSASAQVKVIGAVEPNDLSDKYPTHNEIYGKGGFRSVASNAERDNITPARRSVGMLVYSILEEKFYQLKAGLLNTNWVETQMGGGGSTGTLAIEKGGTGAITAESARTNLGLGTLAVQNKDAVEITKGAIDGTLIGNSSPAQGKFTTLDVNSELTVTGQVIVNGDIKASGDVTANSDVRLKKNILTIPPVSESLRRLHAVSYDRNDMELHQIGFIAQNVQEFFPSLIKTDNDQRKTLSLNYQSMTVPLLKGWQEHDEEIVSQQRELKTLKTELEELKKTVAELKALLKDRK
;
A
#
# COMPACT_ATOMS: atom_id res chain seq x y z
N MET A 1 -96.86 117.80 16.88
CA MET A 1 -98.24 117.65 17.40
C MET A 1 -98.42 116.16 17.72
N LYS A 2 -98.54 115.82 19.03
CA LYS A 2 -99.09 114.60 19.71
C LYS A 2 -99.22 113.29 18.88
N THR A 3 -98.87 112.06 19.32
CA THR A 3 -98.80 111.35 20.63
C THR A 3 -98.30 109.89 20.35
N LEU A 4 -97.42 109.25 21.16
CA LEU A 4 -97.68 108.18 22.19
C LEU A 4 -98.60 107.04 21.70
N GLU A 5 -98.47 105.73 21.94
CA GLU A 5 -97.73 104.79 22.82
C GLU A 5 -98.07 103.37 22.29
N ASN A 6 -97.26 102.32 22.48
CA ASN A 6 -97.55 101.30 23.49
C ASN A 6 -96.46 100.22 23.59
N TYR A 7 -96.28 99.74 24.82
CA TYR A 7 -95.12 99.05 25.38
C TYR A 7 -95.52 97.63 25.86
N ILE A 8 -94.79 96.59 25.41
CA ILE A 8 -94.08 95.48 26.14
C ILE A 8 -94.87 94.59 27.13
N PRO A 9 -94.74 93.22 27.14
CA PRO A 9 -93.62 92.45 27.79
C PRO A 9 -93.22 91.11 27.12
N MET A 10 -91.96 90.67 26.98
CA MET A 10 -90.78 90.56 27.86
C MET A 10 -90.97 89.73 29.15
N LYS A 11 -91.25 88.43 28.95
CA LYS A 11 -90.78 87.29 29.77
C LYS A 11 -90.20 86.26 28.77
N THR A 12 -88.98 86.39 28.24
CA THR A 12 -87.69 86.22 28.94
C THR A 12 -87.79 84.98 29.84
N ILE A 13 -87.37 83.83 29.34
CA ILE A 13 -86.01 83.29 29.57
C ILE A 13 -85.92 82.81 31.03
N TYR A 14 -85.50 81.56 31.24
CA TYR A 14 -85.37 80.83 32.53
C TYR A 14 -86.42 79.77 32.88
N THR A 15 -86.73 78.89 31.93
CA THR A 15 -87.06 77.49 32.25
C THR A 15 -86.49 76.61 31.14
N PHE A 16 -85.18 76.61 30.85
CA PHE A 16 -84.09 76.05 31.67
C PHE A 16 -84.49 74.76 32.41
N CYS A 17 -83.95 73.64 31.92
CA CYS A 17 -83.40 72.54 32.72
C CYS A 17 -84.15 71.21 32.98
N LEU A 18 -85.19 70.79 32.23
CA LEU A 18 -85.77 69.45 32.52
C LEU A 18 -86.30 68.59 31.35
N ILE A 19 -85.88 68.80 30.10
CA ILE A 19 -86.11 67.80 29.02
C ILE A 19 -84.78 67.51 28.32
N LEU A 20 -83.84 67.05 29.15
CA LEU A 20 -82.65 66.32 28.78
C LEU A 20 -82.88 64.85 29.16
N CYS A 21 -83.71 64.14 28.41
CA CYS A 21 -83.73 62.68 28.42
C CYS A 21 -84.53 62.19 27.20
N MET A 22 -83.97 61.26 26.43
CA MET A 22 -84.58 60.58 25.26
C MET A 22 -84.40 61.25 23.89
N ALA A 23 -83.15 61.38 23.43
CA ALA A 23 -82.80 61.20 22.01
C ALA A 23 -81.30 60.89 21.90
N SER A 24 -80.90 59.69 22.34
CA SER A 24 -79.60 59.13 22.05
C SER A 24 -79.62 58.64 20.60
N PHE A 25 -79.00 59.38 19.68
CA PHE A 25 -78.46 58.79 18.45
C PHE A 25 -76.98 59.13 18.37
N SER A 26 -76.18 58.08 18.60
CA SER A 26 -74.75 58.04 18.43
C SER A 26 -74.39 58.44 16.99
N ALA A 27 -73.72 59.58 16.81
CA ALA A 27 -72.90 59.76 15.63
C ALA A 27 -71.62 58.93 15.86
N SER A 28 -71.68 57.65 15.49
CA SER A 28 -70.47 56.88 15.26
C SER A 28 -69.66 57.61 14.19
N ALA A 29 -68.50 58.13 14.55
CA ALA A 29 -67.49 58.53 13.57
C ALA A 29 -66.96 57.26 12.87
N GLN A 30 -67.74 56.70 11.96
CA GLN A 30 -67.27 55.69 11.02
C GLN A 30 -66.56 56.44 9.89
N VAL A 31 -65.25 56.22 9.76
CA VAL A 31 -64.53 56.55 8.54
C VAL A 31 -65.12 55.71 7.42
N LYS A 32 -65.73 56.36 6.42
CA LYS A 32 -66.27 55.69 5.24
C LYS A 32 -65.10 55.11 4.45
N VAL A 33 -64.90 53.80 4.49
CA VAL A 33 -63.92 53.12 3.66
C VAL A 33 -64.47 53.14 2.22
N ILE A 34 -63.92 53.99 1.37
CA ILE A 34 -64.41 54.28 0.00
C ILE A 34 -63.94 53.27 -1.07
N GLY A 35 -63.33 52.16 -0.67
CA GLY A 35 -62.89 51.09 -1.56
C GLY A 35 -62.76 49.75 -0.82
N ALA A 36 -62.76 48.65 -1.55
CA ALA A 36 -62.47 47.34 -0.97
C ALA A 36 -61.02 47.30 -0.44
N VAL A 37 -60.81 46.69 0.72
CA VAL A 37 -59.45 46.31 1.15
C VAL A 37 -59.11 45.06 0.34
N GLU A 38 -58.28 45.22 -0.70
CA GLU A 38 -57.83 44.12 -1.56
C GLU A 38 -56.38 43.77 -1.23
N PRO A 39 -56.11 42.74 -0.40
CA PRO A 39 -54.75 42.43 0.04
C PRO A 39 -53.83 41.93 -1.10
N ASN A 40 -54.42 41.59 -2.24
CA ASN A 40 -53.76 40.89 -3.35
C ASN A 40 -53.59 41.74 -4.62
N ASP A 41 -54.03 43.01 -4.63
CA ASP A 41 -53.80 43.88 -5.79
C ASP A 41 -52.30 44.24 -5.90
N LEU A 42 -51.78 44.22 -7.13
CA LEU A 42 -50.44 44.67 -7.47
C LEU A 42 -50.34 46.19 -7.46
N SER A 43 -51.46 46.91 -7.62
CA SER A 43 -51.55 48.37 -7.62
C SER A 43 -51.93 49.00 -6.28
N ASP A 44 -52.08 48.20 -5.21
CA ASP A 44 -52.43 48.66 -3.87
C ASP A 44 -51.44 49.72 -3.34
N LYS A 45 -51.98 50.90 -3.02
CA LYS A 45 -51.25 52.05 -2.49
C LYS A 45 -51.00 51.94 -0.98
N TYR A 46 -51.74 51.08 -0.27
CA TYR A 46 -51.71 50.96 1.20
C TYR A 46 -51.58 49.48 1.62
N PRO A 47 -50.38 48.89 1.54
CA PRO A 47 -50.19 47.48 1.84
C PRO A 47 -50.56 47.16 3.30
N THR A 48 -51.29 46.06 3.49
CA THR A 48 -51.76 45.61 4.80
C THR A 48 -50.72 44.76 5.58
N HIS A 49 -49.57 44.45 4.99
CA HIS A 49 -48.50 43.65 5.60
C HIS A 49 -47.14 44.38 5.56
N ASN A 50 -46.36 44.26 6.63
CA ASN A 50 -44.96 44.72 6.66
C ASN A 50 -44.09 43.54 7.13
N GLU A 51 -43.01 43.28 6.39
CA GLU A 51 -42.15 42.11 6.57
C GLU A 51 -41.53 42.02 7.96
N ILE A 52 -41.36 43.16 8.65
CA ILE A 52 -40.87 43.25 10.03
C ILE A 52 -41.74 42.49 11.04
N TYR A 53 -43.01 42.23 10.70
CA TYR A 53 -43.94 41.48 11.56
C TYR A 53 -44.00 39.98 11.19
N GLY A 54 -43.01 39.48 10.43
CA GLY A 54 -42.88 38.06 10.08
C GLY A 54 -43.92 37.55 9.08
N LYS A 55 -44.70 38.45 8.45
CA LYS A 55 -45.70 38.12 7.43
C LYS A 55 -45.30 38.72 6.09
N GLY A 56 -44.44 37.98 5.37
CA GLY A 56 -44.05 38.26 3.98
C GLY A 56 -42.79 39.11 3.84
N GLY A 57 -41.67 38.48 3.49
CA GLY A 57 -40.39 39.13 3.11
C GLY A 57 -39.73 38.48 1.88
N PHE A 58 -40.42 37.50 1.28
CA PHE A 58 -40.02 36.84 0.05
C PHE A 58 -41.19 36.88 -0.94
N ARG A 59 -40.91 37.30 -2.18
CA ARG A 59 -41.91 37.42 -3.24
C ARG A 59 -41.40 36.74 -4.51
N SER A 60 -42.29 36.06 -5.22
CA SER A 60 -42.03 35.66 -6.61
C SER A 60 -42.75 36.62 -7.57
N VAL A 61 -42.08 37.04 -8.64
CA VAL A 61 -42.62 37.89 -9.72
C VAL A 61 -42.36 37.23 -11.07
N ALA A 62 -43.15 37.57 -12.10
CA ALA A 62 -42.99 36.92 -13.39
C ALA A 62 -41.70 37.34 -14.10
N SER A 63 -41.23 38.59 -13.93
CA SER A 63 -40.02 39.10 -14.57
C SER A 63 -39.33 40.22 -13.80
N ASN A 64 -38.11 40.61 -14.23
CA ASN A 64 -37.38 41.74 -13.68
C ASN A 64 -38.14 43.06 -13.87
N ALA A 65 -38.91 43.19 -14.96
CA ALA A 65 -39.77 44.36 -15.17
C ALA A 65 -40.88 44.45 -14.11
N GLU A 66 -41.45 43.31 -13.71
CA GLU A 66 -42.43 43.26 -12.62
C GLU A 66 -41.81 43.52 -11.25
N ARG A 67 -40.58 43.01 -11.01
CA ARG A 67 -39.79 43.37 -9.81
C ARG A 67 -39.60 44.88 -9.72
N ASP A 68 -39.24 45.51 -10.84
CA ASP A 68 -38.95 46.94 -10.89
C ASP A 68 -40.21 47.81 -10.79
N ASN A 69 -41.39 47.23 -11.07
CA ASN A 69 -42.70 47.85 -10.85
C ASN A 69 -43.24 47.68 -9.42
N ILE A 70 -42.58 46.91 -8.54
CA ILE A 70 -42.96 46.85 -7.12
C ILE A 70 -42.91 48.27 -6.56
N THR A 71 -44.03 48.76 -6.04
CA THR A 71 -44.12 50.14 -5.54
C THR A 71 -43.17 50.37 -4.36
N PRO A 72 -42.59 51.57 -4.18
CA PRO A 72 -41.69 51.85 -3.06
C PRO A 72 -42.28 51.56 -1.68
N ALA A 73 -43.61 51.65 -1.52
CA ALA A 73 -44.32 51.30 -0.28
C ALA A 73 -44.26 49.80 0.06
N ARG A 74 -44.00 48.94 -0.93
CA ARG A 74 -43.86 47.48 -0.77
C ARG A 74 -42.40 47.03 -0.79
N ARG A 75 -41.46 47.98 -0.75
CA ARG A 75 -40.02 47.70 -0.73
C ARG A 75 -39.43 48.07 0.62
N SER A 76 -38.44 47.28 0.98
CA SER A 76 -37.68 47.44 2.21
C SER A 76 -36.29 46.88 1.99
N VAL A 77 -35.32 47.51 2.62
CA VAL A 77 -33.93 47.07 2.51
C VAL A 77 -33.82 45.67 3.13
N GLY A 78 -33.35 44.71 2.35
CA GLY A 78 -33.29 43.29 2.70
C GLY A 78 -34.32 42.42 1.96
N MET A 79 -35.34 43.01 1.34
CA MET A 79 -36.39 42.30 0.59
C MET A 79 -35.79 41.35 -0.45
N LEU A 80 -36.30 40.11 -0.48
CA LEU A 80 -35.91 39.09 -1.44
C LEU A 80 -37.02 38.89 -2.49
N VAL A 81 -36.62 38.89 -3.75
CA VAL A 81 -37.51 38.63 -4.89
C VAL A 81 -36.94 37.53 -5.78
N TYR A 82 -37.74 36.53 -6.10
CA TYR A 82 -37.43 35.56 -7.15
C TYR A 82 -38.13 35.97 -8.44
N SER A 83 -37.35 36.14 -9.51
CA SER A 83 -37.86 36.44 -10.84
C SER A 83 -37.99 35.16 -11.64
N ILE A 84 -39.21 34.81 -12.04
CA ILE A 84 -39.51 33.51 -12.66
C ILE A 84 -38.95 33.42 -14.07
N LEU A 85 -39.13 34.45 -14.90
CA LEU A 85 -38.65 34.46 -16.28
C LEU A 85 -37.12 34.40 -16.38
N GLU A 86 -36.43 35.07 -15.45
CA GLU A 86 -34.97 35.12 -15.40
C GLU A 86 -34.35 34.04 -14.52
N GLU A 87 -35.17 33.24 -13.82
CA GLU A 87 -34.76 32.18 -12.88
C GLU A 87 -33.72 32.63 -11.84
N LYS A 88 -33.86 33.86 -11.33
CA LYS A 88 -32.86 34.53 -10.49
C LYS A 88 -33.45 35.11 -9.21
N PHE A 89 -32.65 35.07 -8.13
CA PHE A 89 -32.97 35.78 -6.89
C PHE A 89 -32.32 37.16 -6.88
N TYR A 90 -33.05 38.16 -6.37
CA TYR A 90 -32.58 39.52 -6.16
C TYR A 90 -32.82 39.93 -4.72
N GLN A 91 -31.88 40.69 -4.17
CA GLN A 91 -31.98 41.30 -2.84
C GLN A 91 -31.84 42.82 -2.97
N LEU A 92 -32.71 43.56 -2.28
CA LEU A 92 -32.65 45.02 -2.24
C LEU A 92 -31.66 45.46 -1.13
N LYS A 93 -30.42 45.83 -1.48
CA LYS A 93 -29.34 45.97 -0.47
C LYS A 93 -29.15 47.37 0.13
N ALA A 94 -29.42 48.45 -0.61
CA ALA A 94 -28.94 49.79 -0.24
C ALA A 94 -29.91 50.93 -0.59
N GLY A 95 -31.21 50.73 -0.32
CA GLY A 95 -32.27 51.73 -0.53
C GLY A 95 -33.36 51.22 -1.48
N LEU A 96 -34.40 52.03 -1.74
CA LEU A 96 -35.65 51.54 -2.37
C LEU A 96 -35.71 51.63 -3.90
N LEU A 97 -34.70 52.20 -4.56
CA LEU A 97 -34.66 52.40 -6.02
C LEU A 97 -34.38 51.09 -6.79
N ASN A 98 -34.80 51.02 -8.06
CA ASN A 98 -34.54 49.85 -8.93
C ASN A 98 -33.06 49.54 -9.09
N THR A 99 -32.21 50.56 -9.05
CA THR A 99 -30.74 50.42 -9.14
C THR A 99 -30.13 49.64 -7.97
N ASN A 100 -30.88 49.43 -6.90
CA ASN A 100 -30.39 48.79 -5.67
C ASN A 100 -30.73 47.29 -5.59
N TRP A 101 -31.40 46.75 -6.62
CA TRP A 101 -31.58 45.31 -6.75
C TRP A 101 -30.27 44.65 -7.13
N VAL A 102 -29.79 43.75 -6.27
CA VAL A 102 -28.57 42.98 -6.49
C VAL A 102 -28.92 41.52 -6.66
N GLU A 103 -28.54 40.92 -7.79
CA GLU A 103 -28.66 39.47 -8.00
C GLU A 103 -27.89 38.74 -6.90
N THR A 104 -28.55 37.80 -6.22
CA THR A 104 -27.97 37.00 -5.14
C THR A 104 -28.14 35.53 -5.49
N GLN A 105 -27.09 34.74 -5.37
CA GLN A 105 -27.17 33.30 -5.60
C GLN A 105 -27.55 32.62 -4.27
N MET A 106 -28.61 31.81 -4.27
CA MET A 106 -29.03 30.98 -3.12
C MET A 106 -28.55 29.55 -3.34
N GLY A 107 -27.29 29.26 -3.01
CA GLY A 107 -26.73 27.89 -3.03
C GLY A 107 -25.26 27.79 -3.47
N GLY A 108 -24.51 26.93 -2.80
CA GLY A 108 -23.21 26.41 -3.25
C GLY A 108 -21.99 27.29 -2.97
N GLY A 109 -21.51 27.29 -1.73
CA GLY A 109 -20.23 27.89 -1.36
C GLY A 109 -19.05 27.19 -2.04
N GLY A 110 -18.68 27.65 -3.23
CA GLY A 110 -17.36 27.42 -3.81
C GLY A 110 -16.34 28.28 -3.08
N SER A 111 -15.60 27.68 -2.15
CA SER A 111 -14.51 28.36 -1.43
C SER A 111 -13.43 28.79 -2.41
N THR A 112 -12.98 30.04 -2.32
CA THR A 112 -11.79 30.58 -3.00
C THR A 112 -10.48 30.13 -2.33
N GLY A 113 -10.53 29.20 -1.36
CA GLY A 113 -9.38 28.55 -0.75
C GLY A 113 -9.22 27.09 -1.19
N THR A 114 -7.99 26.56 -1.16
CA THR A 114 -7.65 25.17 -1.48
C THR A 114 -8.60 24.20 -0.78
N LEU A 115 -9.41 23.47 -1.55
CA LEU A 115 -10.30 22.44 -1.04
C LEU A 115 -9.47 21.21 -0.63
N ALA A 116 -9.69 20.70 0.57
CA ALA A 116 -9.05 19.47 1.02
C ALA A 116 -9.46 18.28 0.13
N ILE A 117 -8.58 17.28 -0.04
CA ILE A 117 -8.82 16.10 -0.87
C ILE A 117 -10.13 15.39 -0.45
N GLU A 118 -10.38 15.31 0.87
CA GLU A 118 -11.60 14.74 1.47
C GLU A 118 -12.89 15.56 1.24
N LYS A 119 -12.78 16.79 0.72
CA LYS A 119 -13.89 17.70 0.38
C LYS A 119 -13.97 17.99 -1.12
N GLY A 120 -13.38 17.13 -1.97
CA GLY A 120 -13.48 17.26 -3.43
C GLY A 120 -12.39 18.14 -4.07
N GLY A 121 -11.23 18.30 -3.41
CA GLY A 121 -10.09 19.08 -3.92
C GLY A 121 -9.48 18.63 -5.25
N THR A 122 -9.94 17.50 -5.80
CA THR A 122 -9.57 17.06 -7.16
C THR A 122 -10.57 17.51 -8.23
N GLY A 123 -11.76 18.00 -7.88
CA GLY A 123 -12.84 18.30 -8.84
C GLY A 123 -13.46 17.07 -9.52
N ALA A 124 -13.15 15.86 -9.03
CA ALA A 124 -13.63 14.61 -9.59
C ALA A 124 -14.83 14.04 -8.82
N ILE A 125 -15.80 13.46 -9.55
CA ILE A 125 -16.95 12.74 -8.98
C ILE A 125 -16.75 11.21 -8.95
N THR A 126 -15.61 10.71 -9.44
CA THR A 126 -15.24 9.28 -9.42
C THR A 126 -13.83 9.10 -8.86
N ALA A 127 -13.54 7.93 -8.28
CA ALA A 127 -12.21 7.59 -7.78
C ALA A 127 -11.14 7.56 -8.87
N GLU A 128 -11.50 7.18 -10.09
CA GLU A 128 -10.60 7.15 -11.25
C GLU A 128 -10.17 8.56 -11.68
N SER A 129 -11.13 9.46 -11.87
CA SER A 129 -10.83 10.87 -12.20
C SER A 129 -10.03 11.53 -11.08
N ALA A 130 -10.30 11.21 -9.81
CA ALA A 130 -9.53 11.74 -8.68
C ALA A 130 -8.06 11.30 -8.73
N ARG A 131 -7.76 10.02 -9.00
CA ARG A 131 -6.39 9.53 -9.14
C ARG A 131 -5.66 10.16 -10.34
N THR A 132 -6.39 10.36 -11.44
CA THR A 132 -5.87 11.00 -12.65
C THR A 132 -5.48 12.45 -12.38
N ASN A 133 -6.33 13.22 -11.71
CA ASN A 133 -6.07 14.63 -11.38
C ASN A 133 -4.89 14.80 -10.41
N LEU A 134 -4.59 13.78 -9.61
CA LEU A 134 -3.42 13.74 -8.72
C LEU A 134 -2.16 13.14 -9.36
N GLY A 135 -2.24 12.63 -10.59
CA GLY A 135 -1.10 12.04 -11.29
C GLY A 135 -0.55 10.76 -10.66
N LEU A 136 -1.37 10.02 -9.88
CA LEU A 136 -0.89 8.89 -9.06
C LEU A 136 -0.50 7.64 -9.86
N GLY A 137 -0.84 7.60 -11.16
CA GLY A 137 -0.52 6.48 -12.05
C GLY A 137 -1.21 5.16 -11.67
N THR A 138 -0.71 4.07 -12.24
CA THR A 138 -1.30 2.72 -12.08
C THR A 138 -0.97 2.07 -10.74
N LEU A 139 0.11 2.49 -10.06
CA LEU A 139 0.50 1.95 -8.76
C LEU A 139 -0.59 2.17 -7.69
N ALA A 140 -1.33 3.28 -7.78
CA ALA A 140 -2.43 3.62 -6.87
C ALA A 140 -3.68 2.73 -7.00
N VAL A 141 -3.69 1.81 -7.98
CA VAL A 141 -4.81 0.86 -8.20
C VAL A 141 -4.42 -0.56 -7.78
N GLN A 142 -3.14 -0.84 -7.51
CA GLN A 142 -2.70 -2.18 -7.18
C GLN A 142 -3.19 -2.60 -5.78
N ASN A 143 -3.63 -3.85 -5.66
CA ASN A 143 -4.00 -4.41 -4.36
C ASN A 143 -2.74 -4.60 -3.52
N LYS A 144 -2.84 -4.36 -2.21
CA LYS A 144 -1.72 -4.51 -1.27
C LYS A 144 -1.03 -5.89 -1.31
N ASP A 145 -1.78 -6.93 -1.68
CA ASP A 145 -1.30 -8.32 -1.71
C ASP A 145 -1.04 -8.83 -3.15
N ALA A 146 -1.18 -7.97 -4.16
CA ALA A 146 -0.97 -8.30 -5.56
C ALA A 146 -0.31 -7.11 -6.30
N VAL A 147 0.87 -6.73 -5.83
CA VAL A 147 1.69 -5.70 -6.46
C VAL A 147 2.59 -6.35 -7.50
N GLU A 148 2.44 -5.94 -8.75
CA GLU A 148 3.26 -6.32 -9.88
C GLU A 148 4.25 -5.19 -10.22
N ILE A 149 5.53 -5.53 -10.25
CA ILE A 149 6.62 -4.62 -10.63
C ILE A 149 7.16 -5.11 -11.97
N THR A 150 6.64 -4.56 -13.05
CA THR A 150 6.95 -5.00 -14.43
C THR A 150 8.12 -4.26 -15.07
N LYS A 151 8.58 -3.17 -14.44
CA LYS A 151 9.66 -2.30 -14.93
C LYS A 151 10.44 -1.71 -13.76
N GLY A 152 11.63 -1.20 -14.05
CA GLY A 152 12.52 -0.58 -13.07
C GLY A 152 13.37 -1.58 -12.31
N ALA A 153 14.25 -1.06 -11.46
CA ALA A 153 15.08 -1.86 -10.55
C ALA A 153 14.57 -1.67 -9.12
N ILE A 154 14.68 -2.72 -8.30
CA ILE A 154 14.51 -2.63 -6.86
C ILE A 154 15.91 -2.45 -6.28
N ASP A 155 16.40 -1.21 -6.26
CA ASP A 155 17.73 -0.87 -5.74
C ASP A 155 17.63 -0.23 -4.34
N GLY A 156 18.65 -0.46 -3.51
CA GLY A 156 18.75 0.06 -2.13
C GLY A 156 17.62 -0.37 -1.18
N THR A 157 16.73 -1.27 -1.60
CA THR A 157 15.52 -1.65 -0.87
C THR A 157 15.73 -3.00 -0.19
N LEU A 158 15.67 -3.03 1.14
CA LEU A 158 15.72 -4.27 1.91
C LEU A 158 14.39 -5.01 1.80
N ILE A 159 14.38 -6.18 1.15
CA ILE A 159 13.19 -7.02 1.03
C ILE A 159 13.09 -7.94 2.26
N GLY A 160 12.03 -7.77 3.06
CA GLY A 160 11.73 -8.63 4.22
C GLY A 160 12.28 -8.17 5.58
N ASN A 161 12.49 -6.86 5.78
CA ASN A 161 13.16 -6.30 6.97
C ASN A 161 12.26 -6.11 8.22
N SER A 162 10.97 -5.75 8.08
CA SER A 162 10.10 -5.35 9.21
C SER A 162 9.18 -6.45 9.79
N SER A 163 9.52 -7.74 9.56
CA SER A 163 8.99 -8.99 10.16
C SER A 163 7.83 -9.71 9.40
N PRO A 164 7.74 -11.07 9.39
CA PRO A 164 8.62 -12.10 9.99
C PRO A 164 9.34 -12.97 8.93
N ALA A 165 10.68 -12.88 8.88
CA ALA A 165 11.62 -13.75 8.15
C ALA A 165 11.67 -13.64 6.60
N GLN A 166 12.58 -12.76 6.12
CA GLN A 166 13.38 -12.76 4.87
C GLN A 166 12.70 -13.21 3.56
N GLY A 167 12.64 -12.31 2.56
CA GLY A 167 11.90 -12.45 1.30
C GLY A 167 11.64 -13.88 0.80
N LYS A 168 10.37 -14.28 0.77
CA LYS A 168 9.93 -15.59 0.30
C LYS A 168 9.50 -15.51 -1.17
N PHE A 169 10.17 -16.28 -2.02
CA PHE A 169 9.84 -16.42 -3.43
C PHE A 169 9.36 -17.84 -3.70
N THR A 170 8.26 -17.98 -4.45
CA THR A 170 7.87 -19.30 -4.99
C THR A 170 8.85 -19.74 -6.07
N THR A 171 9.25 -18.79 -6.92
CA THR A 171 10.27 -18.95 -7.96
C THR A 171 11.12 -17.70 -7.97
N LEU A 172 12.44 -17.87 -8.02
CA LEU A 172 13.39 -16.80 -8.26
C LEU A 172 14.06 -17.08 -9.61
N ASP A 173 13.79 -16.24 -10.61
CA ASP A 173 14.39 -16.32 -11.93
C ASP A 173 15.45 -15.22 -12.08
N VAL A 174 16.71 -15.62 -12.30
CA VAL A 174 17.87 -14.72 -12.39
C VAL A 174 18.54 -14.91 -13.74
N ASN A 175 18.49 -13.87 -14.58
CA ASN A 175 18.93 -13.94 -15.98
C ASN A 175 20.43 -13.67 -16.21
N SER A 176 21.20 -13.32 -15.17
CA SER A 176 22.62 -13.02 -15.30
C SER A 176 23.44 -13.64 -14.15
N GLU A 177 23.50 -12.99 -13.00
CA GLU A 177 24.30 -13.46 -11.87
C GLU A 177 23.53 -13.32 -10.56
N LEU A 178 23.62 -14.35 -9.72
CA LEU A 178 23.15 -14.33 -8.34
C LEU A 178 24.35 -14.31 -7.40
N THR A 179 24.62 -13.17 -6.79
CA THR A 179 25.65 -13.05 -5.74
C THR A 179 25.00 -13.20 -4.37
N VAL A 180 25.44 -14.20 -3.60
CA VAL A 180 25.01 -14.41 -2.20
C VAL A 180 26.22 -14.19 -1.29
N THR A 181 26.14 -13.21 -0.40
CA THR A 181 27.21 -12.91 0.57
C THR A 181 27.12 -13.78 1.83
N GLY A 182 25.94 -14.35 2.10
CA GLY A 182 25.67 -15.27 3.19
C GLY A 182 25.80 -16.74 2.79
N GLN A 183 25.21 -17.61 3.61
CA GLN A 183 25.13 -19.05 3.33
C GLN A 183 23.88 -19.37 2.50
N VAL A 184 23.98 -20.37 1.63
CA VAL A 184 22.85 -20.94 0.90
C VAL A 184 22.54 -22.30 1.49
N ILE A 185 21.33 -22.47 2.03
CA ILE A 185 20.81 -23.75 2.51
C ILE A 185 19.72 -24.19 1.53
N VAL A 186 19.87 -25.38 0.94
CA VAL A 186 18.96 -25.93 -0.05
C VAL A 186 18.37 -27.23 0.49
N ASN A 187 17.05 -27.26 0.65
CA ASN A 187 16.34 -28.47 1.12
C ASN A 187 16.06 -29.47 -0.02
N GLY A 188 16.21 -29.05 -1.28
CA GLY A 188 16.09 -29.89 -2.47
C GLY A 188 17.43 -30.09 -3.17
N ASP A 189 17.37 -30.44 -4.45
CA ASP A 189 18.56 -30.70 -5.26
C ASP A 189 19.20 -29.41 -5.79
N ILE A 190 20.53 -29.44 -5.90
CA ILE A 190 21.31 -28.43 -6.63
C ILE A 190 21.73 -29.05 -7.97
N LYS A 191 21.21 -28.53 -9.07
CA LYS A 191 21.60 -28.92 -10.43
C LYS A 191 22.33 -27.76 -11.11
N ALA A 192 23.63 -27.94 -11.35
CA ALA A 192 24.44 -27.00 -12.12
C ALA A 192 24.67 -27.55 -13.54
N SER A 193 24.46 -26.73 -14.57
CA SER A 193 24.82 -27.07 -15.96
C SER A 193 26.32 -26.88 -16.24
N GLY A 194 26.97 -26.01 -15.47
CA GLY A 194 28.42 -25.80 -15.46
C GLY A 194 29.07 -26.31 -14.16
N ASP A 195 30.27 -25.80 -13.87
CA ASP A 195 31.09 -26.25 -12.74
C ASP A 195 30.67 -25.66 -11.38
N VAL A 196 30.89 -26.43 -10.31
CA VAL A 196 30.85 -25.97 -8.92
C VAL A 196 32.29 -25.88 -8.39
N THR A 197 32.80 -24.66 -8.25
CA THR A 197 34.20 -24.42 -7.87
C THR A 197 34.33 -23.88 -6.45
N ALA A 198 35.47 -24.16 -5.82
CA ALA A 198 35.84 -23.63 -4.51
C ALA A 198 37.22 -22.98 -4.58
N ASN A 199 37.37 -21.84 -3.91
CA ASN A 199 38.63 -21.10 -3.87
C ASN A 199 39.76 -21.95 -3.27
N SER A 200 40.88 -22.08 -3.98
CA SER A 200 42.00 -22.96 -3.59
C SER A 200 43.39 -22.36 -3.81
N ASP A 201 43.47 -21.05 -4.12
CA ASP A 201 44.73 -20.31 -4.34
C ASP A 201 45.65 -20.39 -3.11
N VAL A 202 46.97 -20.53 -3.34
CA VAL A 202 47.97 -20.61 -2.27
C VAL A 202 47.97 -19.37 -1.36
N ARG A 203 47.63 -18.20 -1.90
CA ARG A 203 47.51 -16.94 -1.14
C ARG A 203 46.39 -16.95 -0.11
N LEU A 204 45.41 -17.84 -0.29
CA LEU A 204 44.28 -18.03 0.62
C LEU A 204 44.56 -19.14 1.66
N LYS A 205 45.76 -19.72 1.66
CA LYS A 205 46.14 -20.85 2.52
C LYS A 205 47.29 -20.47 3.46
N LYS A 206 47.30 -21.07 4.65
CA LYS A 206 48.35 -20.95 5.66
C LYS A 206 48.57 -22.31 6.32
N ASN A 207 49.74 -22.52 6.92
CA ASN A 207 50.11 -23.79 7.58
C ASN A 207 49.91 -25.01 6.67
N ILE A 208 50.44 -24.94 5.45
CA ILE A 208 50.31 -26.00 4.44
C ILE A 208 51.23 -27.16 4.83
N LEU A 209 50.63 -28.29 5.23
CA LEU A 209 51.32 -29.53 5.58
C LEU A 209 50.94 -30.63 4.60
N THR A 210 51.89 -31.50 4.27
CA THR A 210 51.62 -32.70 3.47
C THR A 210 50.73 -33.65 4.26
N ILE A 211 49.75 -34.26 3.59
CA ILE A 211 48.85 -35.22 4.22
C ILE A 211 49.66 -36.48 4.60
N PRO A 212 49.57 -36.95 5.86
CA PRO A 212 50.24 -38.18 6.29
C PRO A 212 49.66 -39.41 5.58
N PRO A 213 50.26 -40.61 5.73
CA PRO A 213 49.70 -41.82 5.16
C PRO A 213 48.24 -42.06 5.60
N VAL A 214 47.36 -42.40 4.65
CA VAL A 214 45.91 -42.54 4.87
C VAL A 214 45.37 -43.93 4.53
N SER A 215 46.18 -44.84 3.99
CA SER A 215 45.69 -46.12 3.48
C SER A 215 44.96 -46.97 4.54
N GLU A 216 45.48 -47.04 5.77
CA GLU A 216 44.80 -47.73 6.87
C GLU A 216 43.45 -47.08 7.22
N SER A 217 43.43 -45.75 7.28
CA SER A 217 42.21 -44.98 7.53
C SER A 217 41.15 -45.24 6.45
N LEU A 218 41.54 -45.24 5.17
CA LEU A 218 40.64 -45.53 4.06
C LEU A 218 40.11 -46.96 4.09
N ARG A 219 40.95 -47.96 4.42
CA ARG A 219 40.54 -49.36 4.55
C ARG A 219 39.47 -49.58 5.62
N ARG A 220 39.46 -48.75 6.66
CA ARG A 220 38.48 -48.81 7.76
C ARG A 220 37.19 -48.02 7.49
N LEU A 221 37.09 -47.33 6.36
CA LEU A 221 35.86 -46.65 5.97
C LEU A 221 34.81 -47.64 5.44
N HIS A 222 33.56 -47.40 5.82
CA HIS A 222 32.43 -48.21 5.38
C HIS A 222 31.73 -47.51 4.21
N ALA A 223 31.93 -48.04 3.00
CA ALA A 223 31.08 -47.73 1.86
C ALA A 223 29.77 -48.54 1.99
N VAL A 224 28.63 -47.85 2.06
CA VAL A 224 27.33 -48.46 2.37
C VAL A 224 26.29 -48.08 1.32
N SER A 225 25.32 -48.98 1.11
CA SER A 225 24.04 -48.67 0.47
C SER A 225 22.98 -48.54 1.55
N TYR A 226 22.14 -47.52 1.47
CA TYR A 226 21.15 -47.21 2.51
C TYR A 226 19.92 -46.52 1.93
N ASP A 227 18.82 -46.66 2.66
CA ASP A 227 17.59 -45.91 2.43
C ASP A 227 17.52 -44.73 3.41
N ARG A 228 17.16 -43.56 2.89
CA ARG A 228 16.92 -42.39 3.72
C ARG A 228 15.53 -42.46 4.34
N ASN A 229 15.49 -42.47 5.68
CA ASN A 229 14.25 -42.48 6.45
C ASN A 229 13.39 -41.21 6.27
N ASP A 230 13.97 -40.13 5.77
CA ASP A 230 13.32 -38.82 5.63
C ASP A 230 12.89 -38.47 4.19
N MET A 231 13.38 -39.20 3.18
CA MET A 231 13.21 -38.81 1.77
C MET A 231 12.83 -39.95 0.81
N GLU A 232 12.46 -41.15 1.32
CA GLU A 232 12.13 -42.34 0.49
C GLU A 232 13.12 -42.57 -0.67
N LEU A 233 14.42 -42.34 -0.40
CA LEU A 233 15.47 -42.31 -1.41
C LEU A 233 16.54 -43.35 -1.08
N HIS A 234 16.80 -44.24 -2.03
CA HIS A 234 17.89 -45.21 -1.95
C HIS A 234 19.18 -44.61 -2.51
N GLN A 235 20.27 -44.67 -1.74
CA GLN A 235 21.55 -44.09 -2.11
C GLN A 235 22.73 -44.94 -1.67
N ILE A 236 23.87 -44.76 -2.34
CA ILE A 236 25.18 -45.24 -1.88
C ILE A 236 25.98 -44.08 -1.31
N GLY A 237 26.81 -44.35 -0.31
CA GLY A 237 27.66 -43.32 0.29
C GLY A 237 28.40 -43.80 1.53
N PHE A 238 28.66 -42.87 2.44
CA PHE A 238 29.37 -43.13 3.69
C PHE A 238 28.53 -42.73 4.91
N ILE A 239 28.79 -43.39 6.03
CA ILE A 239 28.27 -42.98 7.34
C ILE A 239 29.16 -41.85 7.88
N ALA A 240 28.58 -40.67 8.11
CA ALA A 240 29.32 -39.49 8.54
C ALA A 240 30.13 -39.71 9.83
N GLN A 241 29.59 -40.46 10.79
CA GLN A 241 30.25 -40.79 12.06
C GLN A 241 31.49 -41.67 11.86
N ASN A 242 31.43 -42.63 10.94
CA ASN A 242 32.58 -43.47 10.62
C ASN A 242 33.67 -42.67 9.89
N VAL A 243 33.29 -41.79 8.97
CA VAL A 243 34.24 -40.87 8.33
C VAL A 243 34.86 -39.90 9.35
N GLN A 244 34.09 -39.44 10.34
CA GLN A 244 34.57 -38.53 11.38
C GLN A 244 35.72 -39.12 12.22
N GLU A 245 35.73 -40.44 12.47
CA GLU A 245 36.78 -41.12 13.23
C GLU A 245 38.16 -40.96 12.56
N PHE A 246 38.20 -40.92 11.23
CA PHE A 246 39.44 -40.94 10.46
C PHE A 246 39.77 -39.62 9.75
N PHE A 247 38.73 -38.93 9.26
CA PHE A 247 38.84 -37.70 8.47
C PHE A 247 37.88 -36.63 9.02
N PRO A 248 38.05 -36.20 10.29
CA PRO A 248 37.12 -35.27 10.95
C PRO A 248 36.98 -33.94 10.22
N SER A 249 38.01 -33.50 9.48
CA SER A 249 37.99 -32.25 8.70
C SER A 249 36.99 -32.26 7.54
N LEU A 250 36.54 -33.44 7.08
CA LEU A 250 35.55 -33.57 6.03
C LEU A 250 34.10 -33.44 6.54
N ILE A 251 33.90 -33.47 7.86
CA ILE A 251 32.58 -33.44 8.48
C ILE A 251 32.22 -32.04 8.93
N LYS A 252 30.99 -31.63 8.65
CA LYS A 252 30.37 -30.42 9.18
C LYS A 252 29.23 -30.81 10.09
N THR A 253 29.15 -30.13 11.23
CA THR A 253 28.06 -30.30 12.19
C THR A 253 27.12 -29.11 12.06
N ASP A 254 25.86 -29.38 11.78
CA ASP A 254 24.83 -28.35 11.70
C ASP A 254 24.49 -27.79 13.08
N ASN A 255 23.90 -26.60 13.13
CA ASN A 255 23.47 -25.94 14.36
C ASN A 255 22.05 -26.33 14.80
N ASP A 256 21.52 -27.45 14.31
CA ASP A 256 20.24 -27.99 14.74
C ASP A 256 20.34 -28.65 16.13
N GLN A 257 19.19 -28.98 16.73
CA GLN A 257 19.13 -29.63 18.04
C GLN A 257 19.80 -31.02 18.04
N ARG A 258 19.79 -31.71 16.89
CA ARG A 258 20.33 -33.07 16.76
C ARG A 258 21.81 -33.11 16.41
N LYS A 259 22.44 -31.96 16.12
CA LYS A 259 23.83 -31.85 15.66
C LYS A 259 24.08 -32.74 14.45
N THR A 260 23.20 -32.62 13.45
CA THR A 260 23.24 -33.41 12.23
C THR A 260 24.60 -33.26 11.55
N LEU A 261 25.22 -34.39 11.18
CA LEU A 261 26.52 -34.42 10.53
C LEU A 261 26.34 -34.52 9.00
N SER A 262 27.10 -33.71 8.28
CA SER A 262 27.17 -33.72 6.82
C SER A 262 28.61 -33.90 6.33
N LEU A 263 28.77 -34.50 5.16
CA LEU A 263 30.08 -34.84 4.58
C LEU A 263 30.40 -33.94 3.38
N ASN A 264 31.61 -33.38 3.36
CA ASN A 264 32.16 -32.69 2.20
C ASN A 264 32.71 -33.69 1.18
N TYR A 265 31.83 -34.22 0.33
CA TYR A 265 32.19 -35.17 -0.72
C TYR A 265 33.20 -34.61 -1.73
N GLN A 266 33.16 -33.30 -2.05
CA GLN A 266 34.11 -32.69 -2.99
C GLN A 266 35.56 -32.83 -2.49
N SER A 267 35.78 -32.64 -1.19
CA SER A 267 37.12 -32.73 -0.58
C SER A 267 37.58 -34.17 -0.29
N MET A 268 36.65 -35.15 -0.27
CA MET A 268 36.98 -36.56 -0.05
C MET A 268 37.90 -37.15 -1.15
N THR A 269 37.86 -36.56 -2.34
CA THR A 269 38.75 -36.93 -3.45
C THR A 269 40.24 -36.81 -3.12
N VAL A 270 40.62 -35.91 -2.20
CA VAL A 270 42.02 -35.65 -1.85
C VAL A 270 42.62 -36.79 -1.01
N PRO A 271 42.01 -37.27 0.09
CA PRO A 271 42.44 -38.50 0.75
C PRO A 271 42.48 -39.71 -0.18
N LEU A 272 41.49 -39.86 -1.07
CA LEU A 272 41.48 -40.97 -2.04
C LEU A 272 42.70 -40.93 -2.97
N LEU A 273 43.07 -39.74 -3.48
CA LEU A 273 44.30 -39.55 -4.25
C LEU A 273 45.54 -39.93 -3.44
N LYS A 274 45.61 -39.53 -2.17
CA LYS A 274 46.76 -39.84 -1.32
C LYS A 274 46.89 -41.35 -1.05
N GLY A 275 45.78 -42.04 -0.79
CA GLY A 275 45.75 -43.50 -0.67
C GLY A 275 46.14 -44.20 -1.96
N TRP A 276 45.75 -43.68 -3.12
CA TRP A 276 46.19 -44.21 -4.42
C TRP A 276 47.71 -44.07 -4.61
N GLN A 277 48.29 -42.92 -4.25
CA GLN A 277 49.75 -42.70 -4.31
C GLN A 277 50.50 -43.69 -3.40
N GLU A 278 50.01 -43.92 -2.18
CA GLU A 278 50.60 -44.92 -1.27
C GLU A 278 50.55 -46.34 -1.86
N HIS A 279 49.40 -46.72 -2.44
CA HIS A 279 49.28 -48.01 -3.10
C HIS A 279 50.18 -48.15 -4.33
N ASP A 280 50.38 -47.10 -5.12
CA ASP A 280 51.30 -47.11 -6.26
C ASP A 280 52.75 -47.31 -5.81
N GLU A 281 53.17 -46.64 -4.72
CA GLU A 281 54.48 -46.84 -4.11
C GLU A 281 54.70 -48.30 -3.65
N GLU A 282 53.69 -48.91 -3.02
CA GLU A 282 53.73 -50.32 -2.62
C GLU A 282 53.84 -51.26 -3.83
N ILE A 283 53.06 -51.03 -4.89
CA ILE A 283 53.08 -51.83 -6.12
C ILE A 283 54.45 -51.77 -6.79
N VAL A 284 55.04 -50.58 -6.91
CA VAL A 284 56.38 -50.40 -7.49
C VAL A 284 57.43 -51.14 -6.66
N SER A 285 57.32 -51.08 -5.34
CA SER A 285 58.21 -51.82 -4.44
C SER A 285 58.10 -53.34 -4.65
N GLN A 286 56.89 -53.88 -4.65
CA GLN A 286 56.62 -55.31 -4.86
C GLN A 286 57.09 -55.79 -6.24
N GLN A 287 56.91 -54.98 -7.29
CA GLN A 287 57.40 -55.31 -8.64
C GLN A 287 58.93 -55.39 -8.70
N ARG A 288 59.62 -54.50 -7.98
CA ARG A 288 61.08 -54.52 -7.88
C ARG A 288 61.56 -55.79 -7.18
N GLU A 289 60.94 -56.15 -6.07
CA GLU A 289 61.23 -57.38 -5.33
C GLU A 289 60.98 -58.62 -6.21
N LEU A 290 59.82 -58.72 -6.84
CA LEU A 290 59.50 -59.81 -7.77
C LEU A 290 60.51 -59.94 -8.92
N LYS A 291 61.05 -58.83 -9.43
CA LYS A 291 62.11 -58.86 -10.45
C LYS A 291 63.42 -59.43 -9.91
N THR A 292 63.81 -59.03 -8.70
CA THR A 292 65.00 -59.56 -8.03
C THR A 292 64.86 -61.05 -7.78
N LEU A 293 63.76 -61.50 -7.15
CA LEU A 293 63.51 -62.93 -6.88
C LEU A 293 63.50 -63.75 -8.17
N LYS A 294 62.89 -63.26 -9.26
CA LYS A 294 62.92 -63.96 -10.55
C LYS A 294 64.35 -64.13 -11.07
N THR A 295 65.20 -63.11 -10.91
CA THR A 295 66.59 -63.15 -11.36
C THR A 295 67.40 -64.16 -10.54
N GLU A 296 67.24 -64.14 -9.22
CA GLU A 296 67.88 -65.11 -8.32
C GLU A 296 67.43 -66.55 -8.59
N LEU A 297 66.14 -66.75 -8.88
CA LEU A 297 65.58 -68.06 -9.18
C LEU A 297 66.13 -68.64 -10.49
N GLU A 298 66.30 -67.81 -11.53
CA GLU A 298 66.94 -68.24 -12.79
C GLU A 298 68.42 -68.60 -12.59
N GLU A 299 69.16 -67.83 -11.78
CA GLU A 299 70.55 -68.17 -11.45
C GLU A 299 70.65 -69.47 -10.63
N LEU A 300 69.73 -69.68 -9.68
CA LEU A 300 69.65 -70.92 -8.91
C LEU A 300 69.30 -72.13 -9.79
N LYS A 301 68.37 -71.97 -10.73
CA LYS A 301 68.06 -73.05 -11.71
C LYS A 301 69.29 -73.42 -12.54
N LYS A 302 70.06 -72.42 -12.98
CA LYS A 302 71.29 -72.63 -13.75
C LYS A 302 72.33 -73.38 -12.93
N THR A 303 72.62 -72.95 -11.72
CA THR A 303 73.58 -73.64 -10.83
C THR A 303 73.14 -75.07 -10.49
N VAL A 304 71.85 -75.32 -10.26
CA VAL A 304 71.32 -76.68 -10.05
C VAL A 304 71.49 -77.54 -11.31
N ALA A 305 71.30 -76.98 -12.51
CA ALA A 305 71.51 -77.70 -13.76
C ALA A 305 73.00 -78.07 -13.96
N GLU A 306 73.91 -77.13 -13.68
CA GLU A 306 75.36 -77.35 -13.74
C GLU A 306 75.82 -78.43 -12.75
N LEU A 307 75.35 -78.38 -11.49
CA LEU A 307 75.65 -79.40 -10.49
C LEU A 307 75.13 -80.80 -10.90
N LYS A 308 73.92 -80.87 -11.47
CA LYS A 308 73.37 -82.14 -11.99
C LYS A 308 74.21 -82.70 -13.12
N ALA A 309 74.73 -81.85 -14.01
CA ALA A 309 75.63 -82.29 -15.08
C ALA A 309 76.94 -82.87 -14.50
N LEU A 310 77.59 -82.17 -13.57
CA LEU A 310 78.81 -82.63 -12.91
C LEU A 310 78.64 -83.97 -12.15
N LEU A 311 77.48 -84.19 -11.53
CA LEU A 311 77.17 -85.44 -10.86
C LEU A 311 76.94 -86.62 -11.82
N LYS A 312 76.45 -86.33 -13.03
CA LYS A 312 76.26 -87.35 -14.08
C LYS A 312 77.59 -87.82 -14.64
N ASP A 313 78.55 -86.90 -14.80
CA ASP A 313 79.90 -87.21 -15.32
C ASP A 313 80.79 -87.96 -14.30
N ARG A 314 80.37 -88.05 -13.03
CA ARG A 314 81.06 -88.80 -11.96
C ARG A 314 80.62 -90.26 -11.80
N LYS A 315 79.61 -90.72 -12.56
CA LYS A 315 79.16 -92.12 -12.57
C LYS A 315 79.69 -92.84 -13.81
#